data_AF-A0A4P9WI86-F1
#
_entry.id   AF-A0A4P9WI86-F1
#
_cell.length_a   1.000
_cell.length_b   1.000
_cell.length_c   1.000
_cell.angle_alpha   90.00
_cell.angle_beta   90.00
_cell.angle_gamma   90.00
#
_symmetry.space_group_name_H-M   'P 1'
#
loop_
_entity.id
_entity.type
_entity.pdbx_description
1 polymer ?
#
loop_
_entity_poly.entity_id
_entity_poly.type
_entity_poly.pdbx_seq_one_letter_code
_entity_poly.pdbx_strand_id
1 'polypeptide(L)'
;MASPTISCLTCNVTFDSRDEQRAHMKCDWHRHNCMRKTTGLEPISKVAFESRPSKAVVKSEDFRKDCTVCNKTYSSDNSYADHIASKKHKQACARFELRNLSHMAKAHSFFIPDSEFLADAQGLLSYLRSHIESGNGCIACGRVFQKPEAARKHMVAVGHCRVDYEDTGMTQFYDFGLDKAGFEEIDALDEEEGIVSGEDKDASSNVSIISGENTQLILRNGVKIGHRQHARIWRQNLVPSTEHALVQSNPAGSSTEILLAKRQQAKEQYEIVKNVKEQLKAEYAFRYRVSLKQDILFEHNNPR
;
A
#
# COMPACT_ATOMS: atom_id res chain seq x y z
N MET A 1 -72.80 -40.03 -34.31
CA MET A 1 -72.55 -38.65 -33.88
C MET A 1 -71.06 -38.53 -33.59
N ALA A 2 -70.31 -37.73 -34.34
CA ALA A 2 -68.87 -37.59 -34.14
C ALA A 2 -68.61 -36.64 -32.97
N SER A 3 -68.04 -37.16 -31.88
CA SER A 3 -67.64 -36.36 -30.73
C SER A 3 -66.54 -35.35 -31.16
N PRO A 4 -66.56 -34.10 -30.66
CA PRO A 4 -65.55 -33.12 -31.01
C PRO A 4 -64.17 -33.56 -30.52
N THR A 5 -63.22 -33.69 -31.44
CA THR A 5 -61.82 -34.01 -31.12
C THR A 5 -61.12 -32.80 -30.52
N ILE A 6 -60.56 -32.96 -29.33
CA ILE A 6 -59.92 -31.88 -28.59
C ILE A 6 -58.40 -32.06 -28.72
N SER A 7 -57.66 -31.05 -29.17
CA SER A 7 -56.21 -31.18 -29.43
C SER A 7 -55.36 -30.09 -28.79
N CYS A 8 -54.04 -30.33 -28.68
CA CYS A 8 -53.03 -29.35 -28.28
C CYS A 8 -52.09 -29.04 -29.44
N LEU A 9 -52.06 -27.77 -29.87
CA LEU A 9 -51.23 -27.30 -30.99
C LEU A 9 -49.73 -27.11 -30.63
N THR A 10 -49.41 -27.12 -29.33
CA THR A 10 -48.02 -26.97 -28.85
C THR A 10 -47.29 -28.31 -28.78
N CYS A 11 -48.05 -29.38 -28.56
CA CYS A 11 -47.53 -30.73 -28.38
C CYS A 11 -48.00 -31.73 -29.45
N ASN A 12 -48.84 -31.28 -30.40
CA ASN A 12 -49.43 -32.06 -31.50
C ASN A 12 -50.08 -33.38 -31.04
N VAL A 13 -50.86 -33.32 -29.96
CA VAL A 13 -51.59 -34.48 -29.41
C VAL A 13 -53.09 -34.21 -29.36
N THR A 14 -53.87 -35.27 -29.57
CA THR A 14 -55.33 -35.30 -29.50
C THR A 14 -55.79 -36.01 -28.23
N PHE A 15 -56.94 -35.58 -27.70
CA PHE A 15 -57.55 -36.08 -26.46
C PHE A 15 -59.01 -36.43 -26.72
N ASP A 16 -59.50 -37.43 -25.99
CA ASP A 16 -60.89 -37.91 -26.08
C ASP A 16 -61.80 -37.17 -25.08
N SER A 17 -61.22 -36.60 -24.02
CA SER A 17 -61.93 -35.83 -23.00
C SER A 17 -61.31 -34.45 -22.76
N ARG A 18 -62.16 -33.48 -22.38
CA ARG A 18 -61.72 -32.13 -22.02
C ARG A 18 -60.92 -32.11 -20.71
N ASP A 19 -61.17 -33.05 -19.82
CA ASP A 19 -60.46 -33.15 -18.55
C ASP A 19 -59.02 -33.65 -18.75
N GLU A 20 -58.80 -34.54 -19.73
CA GLU A 20 -57.47 -34.97 -20.13
C GLU A 20 -56.66 -33.84 -20.77
N GLN A 21 -57.30 -33.00 -21.61
CA GLN A 21 -56.66 -31.80 -22.15
C GLN A 21 -56.21 -30.85 -21.03
N ARG A 22 -57.06 -30.62 -20.02
CA ARG A 22 -56.72 -29.76 -18.88
C ARG A 22 -55.57 -30.34 -18.04
N ALA A 23 -55.55 -31.66 -17.85
CA ALA A 23 -54.46 -32.34 -17.17
C ALA A 23 -53.15 -32.21 -17.97
N HIS A 24 -53.21 -32.40 -19.29
CA HIS A 24 -52.05 -32.23 -20.17
C HIS A 24 -51.46 -30.81 -20.13
N MET A 25 -52.30 -29.76 -20.15
CA MET A 25 -51.85 -28.36 -20.08
C MET A 25 -51.07 -28.03 -18.80
N LYS A 26 -51.25 -28.83 -17.74
CA LYS A 26 -50.53 -28.69 -16.46
C LYS A 26 -49.27 -29.56 -16.37
N CYS A 27 -49.12 -30.54 -17.26
CA CYS A 27 -48.01 -31.50 -17.27
C CYS A 27 -46.67 -30.83 -17.64
N ASP A 28 -45.58 -31.31 -17.07
CA ASP A 28 -44.23 -30.80 -17.29
C ASP A 28 -43.78 -30.94 -18.75
N TRP A 29 -44.22 -31.99 -19.44
CA TRP A 29 -43.98 -32.15 -20.87
C TRP A 29 -44.57 -31.00 -21.70
N HIS A 30 -45.81 -30.57 -21.38
CA HIS A 30 -46.46 -29.45 -22.06
C HIS A 30 -45.76 -28.13 -21.78
N ARG A 31 -45.41 -27.86 -20.52
CA ARG A 31 -44.64 -26.67 -20.13
C ARG A 31 -43.29 -26.61 -20.84
N HIS A 32 -42.61 -27.75 -20.95
CA HIS A 32 -41.33 -27.85 -21.65
C HIS A 32 -41.45 -27.53 -23.14
N ASN A 33 -42.42 -28.14 -23.84
CA ASN A 33 -42.65 -27.85 -25.26
C ASN A 33 -43.14 -26.41 -25.50
N CYS A 34 -43.90 -25.84 -24.57
CA CYS A 34 -44.28 -24.43 -24.63
C CYS A 34 -43.05 -23.51 -24.55
N MET A 35 -42.12 -23.78 -23.62
CA MET A 35 -40.87 -23.02 -23.51
C MET A 35 -39.99 -23.16 -24.75
N ARG A 36 -39.88 -24.38 -25.31
CA ARG A 36 -39.15 -24.63 -26.57
C ARG A 36 -39.70 -23.80 -27.72
N LYS A 37 -41.03 -23.72 -27.85
CA LYS A 37 -41.71 -22.93 -28.88
C LYS A 37 -41.44 -21.42 -28.73
N THR A 38 -41.41 -20.90 -27.49
CA THR A 38 -41.02 -19.50 -27.24
C THR A 38 -39.56 -19.23 -27.63
N THR A 39 -38.68 -20.22 -27.48
CA THR A 39 -37.26 -20.15 -27.91
C THR A 39 -37.04 -20.51 -29.38
N GLY A 40 -38.10 -20.74 -30.17
CA GLY A 40 -38.00 -21.08 -31.61
C GLY A 40 -37.55 -22.51 -31.91
N LEU A 41 -37.53 -23.40 -30.91
CA LEU A 41 -37.15 -24.81 -31.07
C LEU A 41 -38.38 -25.68 -31.31
N GLU A 42 -38.23 -26.72 -32.15
CA GLU A 42 -39.33 -27.64 -32.45
C GLU A 42 -39.78 -28.46 -31.23
N PRO A 43 -41.09 -28.78 -31.11
CA PRO A 43 -41.63 -29.61 -30.02
C PRO A 43 -41.05 -31.03 -30.02
N ILE A 44 -40.81 -31.58 -28.82
CA ILE A 44 -40.31 -32.95 -28.64
C ILE A 44 -41.47 -33.90 -28.31
N SER A 45 -41.40 -35.14 -28.79
CA SER A 45 -42.37 -36.20 -28.49
C SER A 45 -42.31 -36.66 -27.03
N LYS A 46 -43.40 -37.21 -26.50
CA LYS A 46 -43.48 -37.67 -25.10
C LYS A 46 -42.40 -38.71 -24.75
N VAL A 47 -42.15 -39.66 -25.66
CA VAL A 47 -41.12 -40.72 -25.49
C VAL A 47 -39.72 -40.12 -25.38
N ALA A 48 -39.40 -39.12 -26.20
CA ALA A 48 -38.12 -38.44 -26.17
C ALA A 48 -37.98 -37.49 -24.97
N PHE A 49 -39.09 -37.06 -24.36
CA PHE A 49 -39.08 -36.29 -23.12
C PHE A 49 -38.81 -37.19 -21.90
N GLU A 50 -39.44 -38.37 -21.85
CA GLU A 50 -39.27 -39.36 -20.78
C GLU A 50 -37.92 -40.07 -20.82
N SER A 51 -37.32 -40.22 -22.01
CA SER A 51 -35.98 -40.80 -22.16
C SER A 51 -34.84 -39.84 -21.81
N ARG A 52 -35.14 -38.55 -21.53
CA ARG A 52 -34.13 -37.66 -20.98
C ARG A 52 -33.80 -38.15 -19.58
N PRO A 53 -32.51 -38.32 -19.24
CA PRO A 53 -32.17 -38.50 -17.85
C PRO A 53 -32.78 -37.30 -17.13
N SER A 54 -33.68 -37.56 -16.18
CA SER A 54 -34.04 -36.54 -15.20
C SER A 54 -32.71 -35.92 -14.79
N LYS A 55 -32.60 -34.59 -14.81
CA LYS A 55 -31.55 -33.94 -14.02
C LYS A 55 -31.86 -34.33 -12.57
N ALA A 56 -31.50 -35.54 -12.20
CA ALA A 56 -31.20 -35.93 -10.85
C ALA A 56 -30.10 -34.94 -10.51
N VAL A 57 -30.52 -33.87 -9.83
CA VAL A 57 -29.64 -33.09 -9.00
C VAL A 57 -28.95 -34.14 -8.16
N VAL A 58 -27.71 -34.46 -8.52
CA VAL A 58 -26.80 -35.16 -7.66
C VAL A 58 -26.67 -34.21 -6.48
N LYS A 59 -27.46 -34.45 -5.43
CA LYS A 59 -27.24 -33.85 -4.12
C LYS A 59 -25.91 -34.43 -3.67
N SER A 60 -24.82 -33.72 -3.98
CA SER A 60 -23.57 -33.94 -3.27
C SER A 60 -23.85 -33.54 -1.83
N GLU A 61 -24.06 -34.53 -0.97
CA GLU A 61 -24.03 -34.31 0.47
C GLU A 61 -22.63 -33.77 0.82
N ASP A 62 -22.59 -32.77 1.70
CA ASP A 62 -21.40 -32.04 2.20
C ASP A 62 -20.92 -30.78 1.46
N PHE A 63 -21.79 -30.08 0.73
CA PHE A 63 -21.45 -28.70 0.32
C PHE A 63 -21.70 -27.70 1.46
N ARG A 64 -20.67 -27.42 2.27
CA ARG A 64 -20.66 -26.36 3.29
C ARG A 64 -19.53 -25.37 3.01
N LYS A 65 -19.88 -24.15 2.59
CA LYS A 65 -18.93 -23.03 2.43
C LYS A 65 -19.18 -21.96 3.48
N ASP A 66 -18.14 -21.48 4.12
CA ASP A 66 -18.21 -20.35 5.06
C ASP A 66 -17.59 -19.08 4.48
N CYS A 67 -18.15 -17.94 4.86
CA CYS A 67 -17.65 -16.63 4.50
C CYS A 67 -16.80 -16.08 5.65
N THR A 68 -15.49 -15.91 5.45
CA THR A 68 -14.54 -15.40 6.46
C THR A 68 -14.74 -13.93 6.85
N VAL A 69 -15.45 -13.16 6.02
CA VAL A 69 -15.75 -11.74 6.28
C VAL A 69 -17.02 -11.57 7.12
N CYS A 70 -18.00 -12.46 6.93
CA CYS A 70 -19.31 -12.39 7.59
C CYS A 70 -19.53 -13.50 8.63
N ASN A 71 -18.62 -14.47 8.74
CA ASN A 71 -18.71 -15.69 9.54
C ASN A 71 -20.02 -16.46 9.36
N LYS A 72 -20.57 -16.44 8.14
CA LYS A 72 -21.82 -17.13 7.78
C LYS A 72 -21.50 -18.41 7.01
N THR A 73 -22.15 -19.50 7.38
CA THR A 73 -22.06 -20.79 6.69
C THR A 73 -23.23 -20.99 5.74
N TYR A 74 -22.95 -21.44 4.54
CA TYR A 74 -23.92 -21.67 3.47
C TYR A 74 -23.92 -23.14 3.07
N SER A 75 -25.11 -23.68 2.82
CA SER A 75 -25.34 -25.10 2.50
C SER A 75 -25.53 -25.35 1.01
N SER A 76 -25.43 -24.29 0.18
CA SER A 76 -25.61 -24.35 -1.28
C SER A 76 -24.70 -23.33 -1.95
N ASP A 77 -24.08 -23.71 -3.08
CA ASP A 77 -23.18 -22.84 -3.84
C ASP A 77 -23.89 -21.59 -4.35
N ASN A 78 -25.14 -21.72 -4.80
CA ASN A 78 -25.95 -20.59 -5.25
C ASN A 78 -26.17 -19.57 -4.14
N SER A 79 -26.48 -20.04 -2.92
CA SER A 79 -26.68 -19.13 -1.78
C SER A 79 -25.40 -18.40 -1.36
N TYR A 80 -24.24 -19.04 -1.52
CA TYR A 80 -22.94 -18.44 -1.27
C TYR A 80 -22.56 -17.43 -2.35
N ALA A 81 -22.80 -17.76 -3.63
CA ALA A 81 -22.58 -16.87 -4.76
C ALA A 81 -23.44 -15.60 -4.65
N ASP A 82 -24.73 -15.75 -4.33
CA ASP A 82 -25.65 -14.62 -4.11
C ASP A 82 -25.21 -13.77 -2.91
N HIS A 83 -24.67 -14.41 -1.86
CA HIS A 83 -24.11 -13.70 -0.72
C HIS A 83 -22.90 -12.84 -1.13
N ILE A 84 -21.93 -13.41 -1.84
CA ILE A 84 -20.73 -12.68 -2.27
C ILE A 84 -21.08 -11.56 -3.24
N ALA A 85 -22.05 -11.80 -4.12
CA ALA A 85 -22.53 -10.79 -5.07
C ALA A 85 -23.29 -9.64 -4.38
N SER A 86 -23.84 -9.86 -3.18
CA SER A 86 -24.62 -8.87 -2.45
C SER A 86 -23.82 -7.60 -2.12
N LYS A 87 -24.43 -6.43 -2.34
CA LYS A 87 -23.84 -5.12 -2.01
C LYS A 87 -23.40 -5.03 -0.55
N LYS A 88 -24.15 -5.65 0.37
CA LYS A 88 -23.81 -5.69 1.80
C LYS A 88 -22.48 -6.41 2.05
N HIS A 89 -22.25 -7.53 1.36
CA HIS A 89 -21.01 -8.28 1.50
C HIS A 89 -19.83 -7.53 0.89
N LYS A 90 -19.98 -6.97 -0.32
CA LYS A 90 -18.91 -6.19 -0.97
C LYS A 90 -18.43 -5.02 -0.11
N GLN A 91 -19.36 -4.29 0.52
CA GLN A 91 -19.01 -3.20 1.45
C GLN A 91 -18.33 -3.71 2.73
N ALA A 92 -18.76 -4.86 3.25
CA ALA A 92 -18.13 -5.49 4.40
C ALA A 92 -16.72 -5.99 4.07
N CYS A 93 -16.49 -6.55 2.88
CA CYS A 93 -15.16 -6.95 2.38
C CYS A 93 -14.22 -5.77 2.32
N ALA A 94 -14.62 -4.67 1.67
CA ALA A 94 -13.78 -3.46 1.58
C ALA A 94 -13.39 -2.93 2.97
N ARG A 95 -14.33 -2.92 3.92
CA ARG A 95 -14.04 -2.52 5.31
C ARG A 95 -13.10 -3.49 6.02
N PHE A 96 -13.28 -4.79 5.80
CA PHE A 96 -12.44 -5.83 6.37
C PHE A 96 -11.01 -5.75 5.82
N GLU A 97 -10.84 -5.54 4.51
CA GLU A 97 -9.56 -5.34 3.84
C GLU A 97 -8.81 -4.13 4.40
N LEU A 98 -9.46 -2.98 4.54
CA LEU A 98 -8.84 -1.79 5.12
C LEU A 98 -8.36 -2.04 6.57
N ARG A 99 -9.18 -2.75 7.37
CA ARG A 99 -8.79 -3.12 8.73
C ARG A 99 -7.60 -4.08 8.74
N ASN A 100 -7.57 -5.04 7.82
CA ASN A 100 -6.47 -5.98 7.69
C ASN A 100 -5.18 -5.27 7.27
N LEU A 101 -5.24 -4.37 6.29
CA LEU A 101 -4.06 -3.60 5.89
C LEU A 101 -3.54 -2.73 7.04
N SER A 102 -4.42 -2.08 7.80
CA SER A 102 -4.02 -1.32 9.00
C SER A 102 -3.39 -2.22 10.08
N HIS A 103 -3.92 -3.44 10.26
CA HIS A 103 -3.36 -4.42 11.18
C HIS A 103 -2.00 -4.95 10.70
N MET A 104 -1.87 -5.30 9.42
CA MET A 104 -0.63 -5.77 8.82
C MET A 104 0.47 -4.71 8.90
N ALA A 105 0.13 -3.44 8.65
CA ALA A 105 1.07 -2.33 8.79
C ALA A 105 1.58 -2.16 10.24
N LYS A 106 0.71 -2.33 11.24
CA LYS A 106 1.07 -2.11 12.66
C LYS A 106 1.70 -3.32 13.34
N ALA A 107 1.14 -4.52 13.15
CA ALA A 107 1.53 -5.72 13.86
C ALA A 107 2.66 -6.49 13.15
N HIS A 108 2.72 -6.39 11.83
CA HIS A 108 3.69 -7.14 11.02
C HIS A 108 4.64 -6.23 10.25
N SER A 109 4.57 -4.90 10.44
CA SER A 109 5.38 -3.93 9.70
C SER A 109 5.30 -4.13 8.19
N PHE A 110 4.13 -4.56 7.70
CA PHE A 110 3.87 -4.71 6.27
C PHE A 110 3.84 -3.34 5.62
N PHE A 111 4.78 -3.09 4.72
CA PHE A 111 4.93 -1.82 4.04
C PHE A 111 5.06 -2.06 2.54
N ILE A 112 4.20 -1.37 1.80
CA ILE A 112 4.24 -1.28 0.34
C ILE A 112 4.91 0.06 0.03
N PRO A 113 6.12 0.03 -0.55
CA PRO A 113 6.79 1.25 -0.98
C PRO A 113 6.00 2.02 -2.06
N ASP A 114 6.27 3.32 -2.18
CA ASP A 114 5.66 4.29 -3.11
C ASP A 114 4.21 4.00 -3.50
N SER A 115 3.35 3.87 -2.48
CA SER A 115 1.92 3.57 -2.64
C SER A 115 1.14 4.56 -3.52
N GLU A 116 1.72 5.73 -3.80
CA GLU A 116 1.15 6.76 -4.66
C GLU A 116 1.16 6.37 -6.15
N PHE A 117 2.10 5.51 -6.57
CA PHE A 117 2.24 5.07 -7.96
C PHE A 117 1.64 3.67 -8.21
N LEU A 118 0.92 3.12 -7.24
CA LEU A 118 0.34 1.79 -7.35
C LEU A 118 -0.97 1.82 -8.14
N ALA A 119 -0.92 1.37 -9.40
CA ALA A 119 -2.08 1.37 -10.29
C ALA A 119 -3.06 0.23 -9.96
N ASP A 120 -2.55 -0.95 -9.59
CA ASP A 120 -3.36 -2.11 -9.21
C ASP A 120 -2.93 -2.71 -7.86
N ALA A 121 -3.56 -2.22 -6.79
CA ALA A 121 -3.35 -2.73 -5.44
C ALA A 121 -3.87 -4.16 -5.26
N GLN A 122 -4.94 -4.54 -5.94
CA GLN A 122 -5.58 -5.85 -5.77
C GLN A 122 -4.77 -6.94 -6.46
N GLY A 123 -4.22 -6.65 -7.64
CA GLY A 123 -3.29 -7.50 -8.36
C GLY A 123 -2.02 -7.77 -7.55
N LEU A 124 -1.41 -6.72 -6.97
CA LEU A 124 -0.22 -6.87 -6.13
C LEU A 124 -0.47 -7.80 -4.93
N LEU A 125 -1.58 -7.61 -4.20
CA LEU A 125 -1.91 -8.46 -3.05
C LEU A 125 -2.17 -9.92 -3.47
N SER A 126 -2.78 -10.13 -4.64
CA SER A 126 -3.01 -11.46 -5.19
C SER A 126 -1.71 -12.14 -5.59
N TYR A 127 -0.77 -11.39 -6.16
CA TYR A 127 0.57 -11.87 -6.48
C TYR A 127 1.36 -12.26 -5.22
N LEU A 128 1.39 -11.37 -4.21
CA LEU A 128 2.04 -11.64 -2.92
C LEU A 128 1.46 -12.87 -2.23
N ARG A 129 0.14 -13.05 -2.31
CA ARG A 129 -0.53 -14.25 -1.82
C ARG A 129 -0.02 -15.50 -2.53
N SER A 130 0.01 -15.49 -3.86
CA SER A 130 0.52 -16.63 -4.65
C SER A 130 1.99 -16.92 -4.35
N HIS A 131 2.80 -15.89 -4.14
CA HIS A 131 4.22 -16.03 -3.78
C HIS A 131 4.40 -16.75 -2.43
N ILE A 132 3.54 -16.48 -1.43
CA ILE A 132 3.58 -17.15 -0.13
C ILE A 132 2.94 -18.55 -0.18
N GLU A 133 1.77 -18.70 -0.81
CA GLU A 133 0.99 -19.95 -0.79
C GLU A 133 1.56 -21.01 -1.74
N SER A 134 1.94 -20.61 -2.95
CA SER A 134 2.45 -21.52 -4.00
C SER A 134 3.97 -21.55 -4.01
N GLY A 135 4.60 -20.38 -3.89
CA GLY A 135 6.06 -20.25 -3.91
C GLY A 135 6.73 -20.63 -2.58
N ASN A 136 6.00 -20.66 -1.46
CA ASN A 136 6.55 -20.81 -0.12
C ASN A 136 7.73 -19.87 0.16
N GLY A 137 7.75 -18.71 -0.51
CA GLY A 137 8.86 -17.76 -0.50
C GLY A 137 8.67 -16.67 0.55
N CYS A 138 9.78 -16.20 1.11
CA CYS A 138 9.79 -14.96 1.88
C CYS A 138 9.86 -13.75 0.94
N ILE A 139 8.93 -12.79 1.12
CA ILE A 139 8.81 -11.61 0.26
C ILE A 139 10.10 -10.77 0.21
N ALA A 140 10.78 -10.55 1.34
CA ALA A 140 11.97 -9.68 1.37
C ALA A 140 13.27 -10.41 0.99
N CYS A 141 13.53 -11.57 1.61
CA CYS A 141 14.84 -12.23 1.46
C CYS A 141 14.90 -13.30 0.36
N GLY A 142 13.81 -13.54 -0.37
CA GLY A 142 13.73 -14.53 -1.46
C GLY A 142 13.91 -16.01 -1.04
N ARG A 143 14.08 -16.30 0.26
CA ARG A 143 14.24 -17.68 0.74
C ARG A 143 12.96 -18.49 0.56
N VAL A 144 13.09 -19.64 -0.08
CA VAL A 144 12.01 -20.60 -0.31
C VAL A 144 11.99 -21.66 0.79
N PHE A 145 10.80 -22.00 1.27
CA PHE A 145 10.57 -22.98 2.31
C PHE A 145 9.80 -24.20 1.77
N GLN A 146 9.83 -25.31 2.51
CA GLN A 146 9.08 -26.52 2.15
C GLN A 146 7.58 -26.41 2.47
N LYS A 147 7.20 -25.56 3.42
CA LYS A 147 5.81 -25.35 3.84
C LYS A 147 5.50 -23.86 3.89
N PRO A 148 4.28 -23.43 3.51
CA PRO A 148 3.89 -22.03 3.54
C PRO A 148 3.82 -21.50 4.97
N GLU A 149 3.50 -22.37 5.94
CA GLU A 149 3.55 -22.04 7.36
C GLU A 149 4.95 -21.71 7.86
N ALA A 150 5.98 -22.37 7.33
CA ALA A 150 7.36 -22.09 7.69
C ALA A 150 7.79 -20.72 7.15
N ALA A 151 7.42 -20.40 5.90
CA ALA A 151 7.63 -19.08 5.32
C ALA A 151 6.95 -17.98 6.16
N ARG A 152 5.66 -18.16 6.51
CA ARG A 152 4.94 -17.21 7.37
C ARG A 152 5.59 -17.01 8.75
N LYS A 153 6.00 -18.10 9.40
CA LYS A 153 6.69 -18.02 10.70
C LYS A 153 8.04 -17.32 10.59
N HIS A 154 8.81 -17.59 9.53
CA HIS A 154 10.05 -16.89 9.25
C HIS A 154 9.83 -15.38 9.05
N MET A 155 8.85 -15.02 8.21
CA MET A 155 8.52 -13.62 7.92
C MET A 155 8.15 -12.85 9.21
N VAL A 156 7.35 -13.44 10.09
CA VAL A 156 6.96 -12.80 11.36
C VAL A 156 8.11 -12.76 12.36
N ALA A 157 8.90 -13.84 12.49
CA ALA A 157 10.00 -13.91 13.46
C ALA A 157 11.15 -12.93 13.13
N VAL A 158 11.40 -12.72 11.83
CA VAL A 158 12.48 -11.84 11.36
C VAL A 158 11.98 -10.43 11.04
N GLY A 159 10.68 -10.25 10.78
CA GLY A 159 10.12 -8.99 10.30
C GLY A 159 10.24 -8.78 8.80
N HIS A 160 10.37 -9.86 8.01
CA HIS A 160 10.43 -9.82 6.54
C HIS A 160 9.04 -9.77 5.90
N CYS A 161 8.23 -8.80 6.31
CA CYS A 161 6.92 -8.52 5.72
C CYS A 161 6.92 -7.25 4.86
N ARG A 162 8.09 -6.65 4.62
CA ARG A 162 8.24 -5.51 3.70
C ARG A 162 8.39 -6.02 2.27
N VAL A 163 7.77 -5.32 1.32
CA VAL A 163 7.95 -5.57 -0.11
C VAL A 163 9.21 -4.82 -0.57
N ASP A 164 10.15 -5.53 -1.18
CA ASP A 164 11.36 -4.93 -1.77
C ASP A 164 11.17 -4.71 -3.28
N TYR A 165 11.73 -3.62 -3.81
CA TYR A 165 11.57 -3.21 -5.22
C TYR A 165 12.42 -4.02 -6.20
N GLU A 166 13.45 -4.71 -5.72
CA GLU A 166 14.43 -5.39 -6.56
C GLU A 166 13.87 -6.66 -7.21
N ASP A 167 12.74 -7.19 -6.72
CA ASP A 167 12.03 -8.28 -7.36
C ASP A 167 11.26 -7.77 -8.60
N THR A 168 11.86 -8.02 -9.76
CA THR A 168 11.48 -7.55 -11.09
C THR A 168 10.04 -7.88 -11.50
N GLY A 169 9.34 -8.76 -10.78
CA GLY A 169 7.93 -9.11 -11.03
C GLY A 169 6.90 -8.16 -10.43
N MET A 170 7.32 -7.22 -9.56
CA MET A 170 6.41 -6.28 -8.89
C MET A 170 6.17 -4.99 -9.69
N THR A 171 7.06 -4.65 -10.61
CA THR A 171 7.04 -3.39 -11.37
C THR A 171 5.78 -3.25 -12.22
N GLN A 172 5.23 -4.35 -12.72
CA GLN A 172 4.00 -4.37 -13.53
C GLN A 172 2.76 -3.81 -12.82
N PHE A 173 2.76 -3.73 -11.49
CA PHE A 173 1.64 -3.20 -10.70
C PHE A 173 1.78 -1.69 -10.41
N TYR A 174 2.94 -1.10 -10.72
CA TYR A 174 3.21 0.32 -10.55
C TYR A 174 3.17 1.02 -11.90
N ASP A 175 2.56 2.19 -11.91
CA ASP A 175 2.56 3.10 -13.06
C ASP A 175 3.43 4.31 -12.72
N PHE A 176 4.70 4.24 -13.14
CA PHE A 176 5.64 5.36 -13.03
C PHE A 176 5.52 6.36 -14.19
N GLY A 177 4.55 6.16 -15.10
CA GLY A 177 4.32 7.06 -16.22
C GLY A 177 5.46 7.12 -17.25
N LEU A 178 6.35 6.11 -17.25
CA LEU A 178 7.53 6.09 -18.13
C LEU A 178 7.23 5.61 -19.55
N ASP A 179 6.00 5.14 -19.81
CA ASP A 179 5.72 4.33 -21.00
C ASP A 179 4.52 4.90 -21.79
N LYS A 180 4.75 6.01 -22.53
CA LYS A 180 3.99 6.27 -23.78
C LYS A 180 4.54 7.33 -24.73
N ALA A 181 5.67 7.99 -24.44
CA ALA A 181 6.15 9.06 -25.32
C ALA A 181 7.67 9.10 -25.58
N GLY A 182 8.46 8.16 -25.04
CA GLY A 182 9.93 8.27 -25.08
C GLY A 182 10.71 7.05 -25.55
N PHE A 183 10.07 5.91 -25.84
CA PHE A 183 10.80 4.66 -26.17
C PHE A 183 10.70 4.25 -27.65
N GLU A 184 9.77 4.79 -28.43
CA GLU A 184 9.60 4.38 -29.85
C GLU A 184 10.67 4.94 -30.80
N GLU A 185 11.59 5.79 -30.34
CA GLU A 185 12.59 6.47 -31.21
C GLU A 185 14.01 5.88 -31.11
N ILE A 186 14.25 4.87 -30.26
CA ILE A 186 15.61 4.32 -30.01
C ILE A 186 15.87 3.02 -30.80
N ASP A 187 14.84 2.25 -31.17
CA ASP A 187 14.99 0.96 -31.85
C ASP A 187 15.30 1.06 -33.37
N ALA A 188 15.52 2.26 -33.92
CA ALA A 188 15.72 2.47 -35.36
C ALA A 188 17.17 2.74 -35.81
N LEU A 189 18.18 2.68 -34.92
CA LEU A 189 19.53 3.20 -35.24
C LEU A 189 20.73 2.32 -34.82
N ASP A 190 20.63 0.99 -34.72
CA ASP A 190 21.77 0.17 -34.24
C ASP A 190 22.05 -1.12 -35.04
N GLU A 191 22.17 -1.03 -36.38
CA GLU A 191 22.63 -2.15 -37.22
C GLU A 191 24.04 -2.01 -37.82
N GLU A 192 24.75 -0.89 -37.71
CA GLU A 192 26.10 -0.77 -38.27
C GLU A 192 27.04 -0.02 -37.32
N GLU A 193 27.89 -0.80 -36.62
CA GLU A 193 29.27 -0.53 -36.18
C GLU A 193 29.51 -0.97 -34.73
N GLY A 194 30.12 -2.15 -34.59
CA GLY A 194 30.44 -2.75 -33.30
C GLY A 194 31.56 -2.04 -32.56
N ILE A 195 31.50 -2.06 -31.22
CA ILE A 195 32.66 -2.00 -30.32
C ILE A 195 32.28 -2.55 -28.93
N VAL A 196 32.97 -3.64 -28.57
CA VAL A 196 33.32 -4.18 -27.24
C VAL A 196 32.20 -4.45 -26.20
N SER A 197 32.04 -5.75 -25.97
CA SER A 197 31.49 -6.40 -24.79
C SER A 197 32.04 -5.85 -23.46
N GLY A 198 31.15 -5.31 -22.64
CA GLY A 198 31.32 -5.12 -21.21
C GLY A 198 29.93 -5.20 -20.57
N GLU A 199 29.69 -6.27 -19.82
CA GLU A 199 28.49 -6.48 -19.02
C GLU A 199 28.41 -5.38 -17.96
N ASP A 200 27.38 -4.55 -18.02
CA ASP A 200 26.72 -3.88 -16.87
C ASP A 200 25.48 -3.14 -17.42
N LYS A 201 24.32 -3.80 -17.32
CA LYS A 201 23.02 -3.23 -17.69
C LYS A 201 22.45 -2.42 -16.52
N ASP A 202 22.91 -1.19 -16.37
CA ASP A 202 22.22 -0.19 -15.55
C ASP A 202 21.66 0.91 -16.44
N ALA A 203 20.45 0.64 -16.96
CA ALA A 203 19.59 1.66 -17.54
C ALA A 203 19.00 2.52 -16.41
N SER A 204 19.75 3.55 -16.01
CA SER A 204 19.19 4.74 -15.38
C SER A 204 19.77 5.96 -16.08
N SER A 205 18.93 6.58 -16.91
CA SER A 205 19.15 7.90 -17.51
C SER A 205 19.10 9.00 -16.42
N ASN A 206 20.08 8.95 -15.53
CA ASN A 206 20.52 10.02 -14.64
C ASN A 206 22.05 10.04 -14.70
N VAL A 207 22.60 10.43 -15.85
CA VAL A 207 24.05 10.58 -16.03
C VAL A 207 24.53 11.70 -15.12
N SER A 208 24.92 11.33 -13.91
CA SER A 208 25.79 12.13 -13.06
C SER A 208 27.18 11.98 -13.66
N ILE A 209 27.72 13.06 -14.22
CA ILE A 209 29.07 13.02 -14.78
C ILE A 209 30.02 12.86 -13.59
N ILE A 210 30.53 11.64 -13.39
CA ILE A 210 31.66 11.40 -12.50
C ILE A 210 32.85 12.05 -13.22
N SER A 211 33.34 13.19 -12.72
CA SER A 211 34.60 13.72 -13.22
C SER A 211 35.67 12.64 -13.06
N GLY A 212 36.47 12.41 -14.11
CA GLY A 212 37.37 11.26 -14.27
C GLY A 212 38.47 11.05 -13.20
N GLU A 213 38.44 11.78 -12.10
CA GLU A 213 39.33 11.63 -10.96
C GLU A 213 38.66 11.08 -9.68
N ASN A 214 37.38 10.66 -9.72
CA ASN A 214 36.63 10.12 -8.55
C ASN A 214 36.56 11.07 -7.32
N THR A 215 36.93 12.33 -7.46
CA THR A 215 36.99 13.28 -6.33
C THR A 215 35.68 14.03 -6.11
N GLN A 216 34.90 14.25 -7.18
CA GLN A 216 33.68 15.07 -7.16
C GLN A 216 32.61 14.48 -8.10
N LEU A 217 31.37 14.53 -7.64
CA LEU A 217 30.17 14.23 -8.41
C LEU A 217 29.48 15.53 -8.79
N ILE A 218 29.24 15.74 -10.08
CA ILE A 218 28.45 16.89 -10.56
C ILE A 218 27.04 16.40 -10.86
N LEU A 219 26.08 16.90 -10.09
CA LEU A 219 24.66 16.59 -10.33
C LEU A 219 24.14 17.39 -11.52
N ARG A 220 23.01 16.95 -12.07
CA ARG A 220 22.32 17.60 -13.19
C ARG A 220 21.91 19.06 -12.90
N ASN A 221 21.75 19.41 -11.63
CA ASN A 221 21.51 20.78 -11.18
C ASN A 221 22.79 21.65 -11.09
N GLY A 222 23.94 21.13 -11.52
CA GLY A 222 25.24 21.81 -11.48
C GLY A 222 25.91 21.83 -10.10
N VAL A 223 25.28 21.25 -9.07
CA VAL A 223 25.86 21.16 -7.73
C VAL A 223 27.01 20.16 -7.74
N LYS A 224 28.14 20.56 -7.13
CA LYS A 224 29.33 19.72 -6.97
C LYS A 224 29.34 19.11 -5.57
N ILE A 225 29.27 17.79 -5.49
CA ILE A 225 29.38 17.04 -4.23
C ILE A 225 30.73 16.34 -4.18
N GLY A 226 31.50 16.60 -3.13
CA GLY A 226 32.77 15.92 -2.91
C GLY A 226 32.61 14.49 -2.36
N HIS A 227 33.48 13.57 -2.80
CA HIS A 227 33.70 12.25 -2.19
C HIS A 227 34.18 12.22 -0.71
N ARG A 228 33.46 11.54 0.19
CA ARG A 228 33.74 11.48 1.64
C ARG A 228 35.20 11.28 2.10
N GLN A 229 36.05 10.62 1.30
CA GLN A 229 37.48 10.44 1.62
C GLN A 229 38.20 11.79 1.81
N HIS A 230 37.78 12.85 1.13
CA HIS A 230 38.41 14.17 1.21
C HIS A 230 37.68 15.09 2.20
N ALA A 231 36.77 14.57 3.04
CA ALA A 231 36.03 15.36 4.03
C ALA A 231 36.94 16.07 5.04
N ARG A 232 38.14 15.54 5.30
CA ARG A 232 39.14 16.23 6.13
C ARG A 232 39.62 17.51 5.46
N ILE A 233 39.85 17.48 4.15
CA ILE A 233 40.31 18.63 3.35
C ILE A 233 39.20 19.68 3.25
N TRP A 234 37.97 19.28 2.98
CA TRP A 234 36.85 20.23 2.84
C TRP A 234 36.41 20.90 4.14
N ARG A 235 36.78 20.33 5.29
CA ARG A 235 36.57 20.96 6.61
C ARG A 235 37.75 21.84 7.04
N GLN A 236 38.81 21.93 6.24
CA GLN A 236 39.92 22.83 6.53
C GLN A 236 39.46 24.27 6.35
N ASN A 237 39.69 25.10 7.35
CA ASN A 237 39.54 26.54 7.24
C ASN A 237 40.94 27.14 7.08
N LEU A 238 41.42 27.19 5.85
CA LEU A 238 42.75 27.73 5.55
C LEU A 238 42.75 29.24 5.82
N VAL A 239 43.80 29.71 6.46
CA VAL A 239 44.04 31.15 6.60
C VAL A 239 44.31 31.69 5.19
N PRO A 240 43.57 32.71 4.72
CA PRO A 240 43.84 33.32 3.42
C PRO A 240 45.30 33.74 3.35
N SER A 241 46.00 33.34 2.28
CA SER A 241 47.44 33.57 2.17
C SER A 241 47.75 35.06 2.33
N THR A 242 48.52 35.38 3.36
CA THR A 242 48.92 36.75 3.71
C THR A 242 50.09 37.20 2.85
N GLU A 243 49.96 37.17 1.53
CA GLU A 243 50.94 37.84 0.66
C GLU A 243 50.78 39.37 0.72
N HIS A 244 49.69 39.87 1.33
CA HIS A 244 49.42 41.30 1.49
C HIS A 244 49.37 41.82 2.94
N ALA A 245 49.62 40.98 3.97
CA ALA A 245 49.50 41.41 5.38
C ALA A 245 50.81 41.81 6.06
N LEU A 246 51.83 42.23 5.29
CA LEU A 246 53.08 42.80 5.85
C LEU A 246 52.99 44.29 6.20
N VAL A 247 51.79 44.84 6.37
CA VAL A 247 51.61 46.21 6.84
C VAL A 247 50.61 46.21 7.99
N GLN A 248 51.14 45.97 9.19
CA GLN A 248 50.82 46.68 10.43
C GLN A 248 51.52 45.97 11.58
N SER A 249 52.82 46.21 11.69
CA SER A 249 53.49 46.16 12.99
C SER A 249 52.88 47.26 13.87
N ASN A 250 51.80 46.94 14.59
CA ASN A 250 51.36 47.76 15.70
C ASN A 250 52.05 47.26 16.99
N PRO A 251 52.55 48.20 17.82
CA PRO A 251 53.48 47.89 18.90
C PRO A 251 52.79 47.08 19.99
N ALA A 252 53.55 46.18 20.58
CA ALA A 252 53.16 45.29 21.66
C ALA A 252 52.70 46.07 22.91
N GLY A 253 51.42 46.43 22.97
CA GLY A 253 50.69 46.37 24.24
C GLY A 253 50.54 44.89 24.56
N SER A 254 51.18 44.41 25.63
CA SER A 254 51.32 42.98 25.89
C SER A 254 49.95 42.29 25.79
N SER A 255 49.83 41.26 24.96
CA SER A 255 48.59 40.48 24.77
C SER A 255 47.94 40.09 26.11
N THR A 256 48.76 39.94 27.15
CA THR A 256 48.39 39.71 28.54
C THR A 256 47.56 40.83 29.18
N GLU A 257 47.83 42.12 28.93
CA GLU A 257 47.05 43.24 29.50
C GLU A 257 45.63 43.29 28.93
N ILE A 258 45.51 43.09 27.61
CA ILE A 258 44.20 43.04 26.93
C ILE A 258 43.37 41.87 27.46
N LEU A 259 44.01 40.71 27.65
CA LEU A 259 43.36 39.52 28.20
C LEU A 259 42.95 39.72 29.67
N LEU A 260 43.78 40.41 30.47
CA LEU A 260 43.47 40.70 31.87
C LEU A 260 42.27 41.66 31.98
N ALA A 261 42.23 42.70 31.15
CA ALA A 261 41.13 43.66 31.08
C ALA A 261 39.81 42.98 30.67
N LYS A 262 39.83 42.10 29.66
CA LYS A 262 38.66 41.30 29.27
C LYS A 262 38.18 40.39 30.40
N ARG A 263 39.11 39.78 31.16
CA ARG A 263 38.76 38.95 32.32
C ARG A 263 38.15 39.77 33.46
N GLN A 264 38.60 41.00 33.67
CA GLN A 264 38.02 41.93 34.65
C GLN A 264 36.60 42.34 34.24
N GLN A 265 36.40 42.75 32.98
CA GLN A 265 35.08 43.08 32.45
C GLN A 265 34.09 41.90 32.57
N ALA A 266 34.53 40.67 32.28
CA ALA A 266 33.68 39.49 32.43
C ALA A 266 33.26 39.23 33.89
N LYS A 267 34.15 39.50 34.86
CA LYS A 267 33.83 39.38 36.29
C LYS A 267 32.83 40.44 36.73
N GLU A 268 33.01 41.68 36.29
CA GLU A 268 32.08 42.77 36.59
C GLU A 268 30.69 42.49 36.02
N GLN A 269 30.61 42.01 34.77
CA GLN A 269 29.33 41.62 34.17
C GLN A 269 28.65 40.48 34.92
N TYR A 270 29.41 39.49 35.40
CA TYR A 270 28.86 38.40 36.20
C TYR A 270 28.25 38.91 37.52
N GLU A 271 28.95 39.79 38.24
CA GLU A 271 28.46 40.31 39.51
C GLU A 271 27.19 41.18 39.34
N ILE A 272 27.13 41.96 38.25
CA ILE A 272 25.91 42.71 37.88
C ILE A 272 24.73 41.74 37.65
N VAL A 273 24.91 40.71 36.84
CA VAL A 273 23.84 39.74 36.53
C VAL A 273 23.38 39.00 37.79
N LYS A 274 24.32 38.64 38.68
CA LYS A 274 24.02 37.99 39.96
C LYS A 274 23.18 38.89 40.86
N ASN A 275 23.55 40.16 41.02
CA ASN A 275 22.81 41.12 41.85
C ASN A 275 21.40 41.37 41.31
N VAL A 276 21.24 41.52 39.99
CA VAL A 276 19.92 41.68 39.35
C VAL A 276 19.03 40.45 39.62
N LYS A 277 19.61 39.24 39.55
CA LYS A 277 18.86 38.00 39.82
C LYS A 277 18.40 37.91 41.27
N GLU A 278 19.21 38.36 42.22
CA GLU A 278 18.84 38.41 43.64
C GLU A 278 17.73 39.44 43.91
N GLN A 279 17.80 40.61 43.28
CA GLN A 279 16.74 41.63 43.37
C GLN A 279 15.41 41.11 42.80
N LEU A 280 15.42 40.51 41.61
CA LEU A 280 14.21 39.92 41.01
C LEU A 280 13.61 38.81 41.88
N LYS A 281 14.46 37.99 42.51
CA LYS A 281 14.01 36.95 43.44
C LYS A 281 13.34 37.55 44.67
N ALA A 282 13.89 38.65 45.21
CA ALA A 282 13.30 39.36 46.35
C ALA A 282 11.97 40.02 45.98
N GLU A 283 11.88 40.67 44.81
CA GLU A 283 10.62 41.24 44.31
C GLU A 283 9.55 40.18 44.10
N TYR A 284 9.91 39.04 43.51
CA TYR A 284 8.97 37.94 43.31
C TYR A 284 8.46 37.40 44.65
N ALA A 285 9.35 37.16 45.61
CA ALA A 285 8.97 36.73 46.95
C ALA A 285 8.08 37.75 47.66
N PHE A 286 8.33 39.05 47.48
CA PHE A 286 7.48 40.12 48.01
C PHE A 286 6.09 40.11 47.37
N ARG A 287 5.99 40.08 46.04
CA ARG A 287 4.71 40.03 45.31
C ARG A 287 3.89 38.80 45.71
N TYR A 288 4.54 37.65 45.83
CA TYR A 288 3.88 36.41 46.26
C TYR A 288 3.29 36.54 47.67
N ARG A 289 4.05 37.13 48.62
CA ARG A 289 3.55 37.38 49.99
C ARG A 289 2.40 38.39 50.03
N VAL A 290 2.42 39.42 49.18
CA VAL A 290 1.33 40.40 49.07
C VAL A 290 0.07 39.74 48.49
N SER A 291 0.22 38.91 47.44
CA SER A 291 -0.89 38.15 46.84
C SER A 291 -1.57 37.25 47.87
N LEU A 292 -0.79 36.46 48.61
CA LEU A 292 -1.33 35.59 49.67
C LEU A 292 -2.08 36.37 50.77
N LYS A 293 -1.66 37.60 51.05
CA LYS A 293 -2.37 38.48 52.00
C LYS A 293 -3.63 39.11 51.42
N GLN A 294 -3.68 39.36 50.11
CA GLN A 294 -4.90 39.80 49.43
C GLN A 294 -5.96 38.70 49.46
N ASP A 295 -5.59 37.43 49.30
CA ASP A 295 -6.53 36.31 49.35
C ASP A 295 -7.23 36.19 50.72
N ILE A 296 -6.52 36.48 51.82
CA ILE A 296 -7.09 36.51 53.18
C ILE A 296 -8.13 37.64 53.35
N LEU A 297 -7.97 38.76 52.64
CA LEU A 297 -8.93 39.88 52.69
C LEU A 297 -10.26 39.55 51.99
N PHE A 298 -10.31 38.51 51.15
CA PHE A 298 -11.52 38.05 50.47
C PHE A 298 -12.31 36.97 51.25
N GLU A 299 -11.83 36.51 52.41
CA GLU A 299 -12.49 35.45 53.22
C GLU A 299 -13.85 35.84 53.83
N HIS A 300 -14.28 37.11 53.71
CA HIS A 300 -15.64 37.53 54.09
C HIS A 300 -16.69 37.38 52.97
N ASN A 301 -16.34 36.84 51.81
CA ASN A 301 -17.32 36.52 50.77
C ASN A 301 -17.99 35.16 51.04
N ASN A 302 -19.28 35.26 51.37
CA ASN A 302 -20.21 34.20 51.68
C ASN A 302 -20.06 32.96 50.77
N PRO A 303 -19.74 31.76 51.29
CA PRO A 303 -19.61 30.55 50.48
C PRO A 303 -20.97 30.16 49.88
N ARG A 304 -21.01 30.03 48.56
CA ARG A 304 -22.12 29.39 47.82
C ARG A 304 -21.84 27.90 47.66
#